data_AF-A0A428PIH2-F1
#
_entry.id   AF-A0A428PIH2-F1
#
_cell.length_a   1.000
_cell.length_b   1.000
_cell.length_c   1.000
_cell.angle_alpha   90.00
_cell.angle_beta   90.00
_cell.angle_gamma   90.00
#
_symmetry.space_group_name_H-M   'P 1'
#
loop_
_entity.id
_entity.type
_entity.pdbx_description
1 polymer ?
#
loop_
_entity_poly.entity_id
_entity_poly.type
_entity_poly.pdbx_seq_one_letter_code
_entity_poly.pdbx_strand_id
1 'polypeptide(L)'
;MSDLTHFDLLPLQMDPQSKSISSHNPSRALAAELETLNALHRSLLNLETPSGAPPPPIPVNPKRTANVTKLRDSGNAEYRKGKYADAIKFYTLGLQMAMTRPMWEPAALVREEVSSLLANRAQAHMALQNWAEGAVDAHASVEARWVGNAKAWWRRGRCLSEMGRLEEARDWVKRGLEVEGEEAELVQLLKDVEGKIEKEQA
;
A
#
# COMPACT_ATOMS: atom_id res chain seq x y z
N MET A 1 33.16 10.41 -23.58
CA MET A 1 33.17 9.83 -22.22
C MET A 1 33.47 10.99 -21.30
N SER A 2 32.48 11.48 -20.56
CA SER A 2 32.68 12.60 -19.64
C SER A 2 33.43 12.08 -18.41
N ASP A 3 34.70 12.44 -18.29
CA ASP A 3 35.52 12.13 -17.12
C ASP A 3 34.97 12.87 -15.89
N LEU A 4 34.19 12.16 -15.08
CA LEU A 4 33.81 12.57 -13.73
C LEU A 4 35.04 12.52 -12.83
N THR A 5 35.95 13.50 -12.94
CA THR A 5 37.17 13.59 -12.11
C THR A 5 36.92 14.19 -10.73
N HIS A 6 35.71 14.68 -10.46
CA HIS A 6 35.34 15.34 -9.21
C HIS A 6 34.21 14.57 -8.52
N PHE A 7 34.47 14.09 -7.31
CA PHE A 7 33.48 13.57 -6.37
C PHE A 7 33.90 13.89 -4.94
N ASP A 8 32.93 14.02 -4.04
CA ASP A 8 33.22 14.20 -2.62
C ASP A 8 33.52 12.85 -1.98
N LEU A 9 34.76 12.66 -1.50
CA LEU A 9 35.17 11.42 -0.88
C LEU A 9 34.51 11.28 0.50
N LEU A 10 33.75 10.20 0.69
CA LEU A 10 33.13 9.86 1.97
C LEU A 10 33.94 8.80 2.73
N PRO A 11 34.10 8.93 4.06
CA PRO A 11 34.82 7.95 4.88
C PRO A 11 33.91 6.72 5.13
N LEU A 12 33.91 5.80 4.17
CA LEU A 12 33.15 4.55 4.21
C LEU A 12 34.05 3.36 4.58
N GLN A 13 33.47 2.38 5.26
CA GLN A 13 34.10 1.12 5.64
C GLN A 13 33.18 -0.04 5.27
N MET A 14 33.77 -1.17 4.86
CA MET A 14 33.03 -2.40 4.56
C MET A 14 33.37 -3.45 5.60
N ASP A 15 32.35 -4.08 6.17
CA ASP A 15 32.53 -5.27 6.99
C ASP A 15 32.90 -6.48 6.09
N PRO A 16 34.05 -7.13 6.31
CA PRO A 16 34.49 -8.27 5.50
C PRO A 16 33.53 -9.46 5.50
N GLN A 17 32.76 -9.68 6.58
CA GLN A 17 31.86 -10.83 6.72
C GLN A 17 30.48 -10.54 6.13
N SER A 18 29.83 -9.48 6.60
CA SER A 18 28.46 -9.14 6.17
C SER A 18 28.41 -8.43 4.83
N LYS A 19 29.55 -7.91 4.34
CA LYS A 19 29.66 -7.02 3.16
C LYS A 19 28.85 -5.73 3.30
N SER A 20 28.39 -5.38 4.51
CA SER A 20 27.68 -4.13 4.75
C SER A 20 28.64 -2.95 4.72
N ILE A 21 28.18 -1.84 4.14
CA ILE A 21 28.90 -0.56 4.14
C ILE A 21 28.40 0.32 5.29
N SER A 22 29.34 0.89 6.05
CA SER A 22 29.10 1.77 7.18
C SER A 22 29.98 3.02 7.14
N SER A 23 29.65 4.02 7.94
CA SER A 23 30.48 5.21 8.16
C SER A 23 30.56 5.52 9.65
N HIS A 24 31.67 6.10 10.13
CA HIS A 24 31.91 6.35 11.56
C HIS A 24 31.08 7.53 12.12
N ASN A 25 30.66 8.48 11.28
CA ASN A 25 29.80 9.58 11.71
C ASN A 25 28.91 10.06 10.53
N PRO A 26 27.94 9.24 10.10
CA PRO A 26 27.13 9.57 8.94
C PRO A 26 26.13 10.67 9.29
N SER A 27 25.90 11.58 8.35
CA SER A 27 24.70 12.42 8.40
C SER A 27 23.45 11.53 8.31
N ARG A 28 22.28 12.04 8.75
CA ARG A 28 21.02 11.29 8.64
C ARG A 28 20.72 10.81 7.23
N ALA A 29 21.04 11.64 6.22
CA ALA A 29 20.87 11.29 4.82
C ALA A 29 21.82 10.15 4.40
N LEU A 30 23.10 10.25 4.74
CA LEU A 30 24.07 9.20 4.43
C LEU A 30 23.72 7.88 5.11
N ALA A 31 23.31 7.90 6.37
CA ALA A 31 22.90 6.70 7.09
C ALA A 31 21.71 6.00 6.42
N ALA A 32 20.72 6.77 5.95
CA ALA A 32 19.57 6.23 5.22
C ALA A 32 20.00 5.58 3.89
N GLU A 33 20.88 6.24 3.12
CA GLU A 33 21.39 5.68 1.85
C GLU A 33 22.27 4.44 2.04
N LEU A 34 23.03 4.37 3.14
CA LEU A 34 23.80 3.16 3.45
C LEU A 34 22.88 1.98 3.80
N GLU A 35 21.77 2.23 4.51
CA GLU A 35 20.78 1.18 4.78
C GLU A 35 20.09 0.70 3.50
N THR A 36 19.68 1.61 2.61
CA THR A 36 19.09 1.25 1.31
C THR A 36 20.08 0.47 0.45
N LEU A 37 21.35 0.87 0.42
CA LEU A 37 22.43 0.16 -0.28
C LEU A 37 22.64 -1.26 0.27
N ASN A 38 22.71 -1.41 1.59
CA ASN A 38 22.88 -2.72 2.23
C ASN A 38 21.65 -3.62 2.03
N ALA A 39 20.44 -3.07 2.04
CA ALA A 39 19.22 -3.79 1.69
C ALA A 39 19.20 -4.23 0.23
N LEU A 40 19.64 -3.37 -0.69
CA LEU A 40 19.79 -3.70 -2.11
C LEU A 40 20.81 -4.82 -2.31
N HIS A 41 21.99 -4.74 -1.68
CA HIS A 41 23.01 -5.78 -1.79
C HIS A 41 22.48 -7.16 -1.36
N ARG A 42 21.83 -7.24 -0.19
CA ARG A 42 21.18 -8.48 0.29
C ARG A 42 20.12 -9.00 -0.68
N SER A 43 19.36 -8.10 -1.31
CA SER A 43 18.33 -8.47 -2.29
C SER A 43 18.94 -9.02 -3.59
N LEU A 44 20.07 -8.44 -4.04
CA LEU A 44 20.79 -8.91 -5.23
C LEU A 44 21.48 -10.25 -5.01
N LEU A 45 22.00 -10.52 -3.80
CA LEU A 45 22.59 -11.83 -3.47
C LEU A 45 21.58 -12.98 -3.53
N ASN A 46 20.30 -12.68 -3.27
CA ASN A 46 19.20 -13.64 -3.35
C ASN A 46 18.62 -13.79 -4.78
N LEU A 47 19.20 -13.12 -5.78
CA LEU A 47 18.80 -13.29 -7.17
C LEU A 47 19.26 -14.65 -7.72
N GLU A 48 18.30 -15.41 -8.24
CA GLU A 48 18.57 -16.65 -8.97
C GLU A 48 18.88 -16.38 -10.46
N THR A 49 19.47 -15.22 -10.80
CA THR A 49 19.83 -14.90 -12.19
C THR A 49 21.30 -15.28 -12.49
N PRO A 50 21.59 -15.92 -13.64
CA PRO A 50 22.96 -16.30 -13.99
C PRO A 50 23.95 -15.13 -14.08
N SER A 51 23.44 -13.92 -14.36
CA SER A 51 24.24 -12.69 -14.50
C SER A 51 24.49 -11.97 -13.17
N GLY A 52 23.85 -12.37 -12.07
CA GLY A 52 23.85 -11.61 -10.82
C GLY A 52 23.21 -10.21 -10.93
N ALA A 53 22.60 -9.90 -12.07
CA ALA A 53 21.91 -8.64 -12.33
C ALA A 53 20.39 -8.87 -12.32
N PRO A 54 19.60 -7.83 -11.96
CA PRO A 54 18.15 -7.90 -12.04
C PRO A 54 17.68 -8.27 -13.46
N PRO A 55 16.70 -9.18 -13.60
CA PRO A 55 16.09 -9.46 -14.89
C PRO A 55 15.29 -8.23 -15.37
N PRO A 56 14.94 -8.16 -16.67
CA PRO A 56 14.00 -7.16 -17.14
C PRO A 56 12.67 -7.26 -16.36
N PRO A 57 11.95 -6.14 -16.13
CA PRO A 57 10.70 -6.15 -15.35
C PRO A 57 9.60 -7.06 -15.92
N ILE A 58 9.67 -7.37 -17.21
CA ILE A 58 8.74 -8.25 -17.91
C ILE A 58 9.59 -9.31 -18.63
N PRO A 59 9.23 -10.61 -18.55
CA PRO A 59 8.07 -11.18 -17.86
C PRO A 59 8.26 -11.33 -16.35
N VAL A 60 7.16 -11.19 -15.58
CA VAL A 60 7.16 -11.33 -14.11
C VAL A 60 6.97 -12.80 -13.71
N ASN A 61 7.64 -13.23 -12.64
CA ASN A 61 7.41 -14.55 -12.06
C ASN A 61 6.00 -14.63 -11.41
N PRO A 62 5.10 -15.50 -11.89
CA PRO A 62 3.72 -15.54 -11.41
C PRO A 62 3.56 -16.13 -10.01
N LYS A 63 4.58 -16.82 -9.47
CA LYS A 63 4.49 -17.56 -8.19
C LYS A 63 4.09 -16.66 -7.03
N ARG A 64 4.65 -15.44 -6.97
CA ARG A 64 4.36 -14.50 -5.89
C ARG A 64 2.93 -13.95 -5.99
N THR A 65 2.50 -13.55 -7.19
CA THR A 65 1.11 -13.10 -7.44
C THR A 65 0.09 -14.19 -7.11
N ALA A 66 0.39 -15.46 -7.43
CA ALA A 66 -0.45 -16.59 -7.04
C ALA A 66 -0.57 -16.73 -5.51
N ASN A 67 0.54 -16.61 -4.78
CA ASN A 67 0.52 -16.64 -3.31
C ASN A 67 -0.24 -15.45 -2.72
N VAL A 68 -0.09 -14.24 -3.29
CA VAL A 68 -0.79 -13.02 -2.82
C VAL A 68 -2.29 -13.21 -3.00
N THR A 69 -2.69 -13.72 -4.15
CA THR A 69 -4.08 -14.06 -4.47
C THR A 69 -4.63 -15.12 -3.51
N LYS A 70 -3.86 -16.18 -3.21
CA LYS A 70 -4.25 -17.20 -2.24
C LYS A 70 -4.49 -16.63 -0.84
N LEU A 71 -3.63 -15.72 -0.36
CA LEU A 71 -3.80 -15.05 0.93
C LEU A 71 -5.04 -14.15 0.92
N ARG A 72 -5.26 -13.38 -0.15
CA ARG A 72 -6.47 -12.58 -0.34
C ARG A 72 -7.72 -13.43 -0.29
N ASP A 73 -7.74 -14.56 -1.00
CA ASP A 73 -8.91 -15.44 -1.08
C ASP A 73 -9.15 -16.17 0.24
N SER A 74 -8.10 -16.50 0.99
CA SER A 74 -8.20 -17.01 2.37
C SER A 74 -8.82 -15.98 3.31
N GLY A 75 -8.40 -14.71 3.22
CA GLY A 75 -9.01 -13.60 3.95
C GLY A 75 -10.49 -13.41 3.59
N ASN A 76 -10.83 -13.49 2.29
CA ASN A 76 -12.22 -13.43 1.83
C ASN A 76 -13.05 -14.61 2.38
N ALA A 77 -12.48 -15.80 2.48
CA ALA A 77 -13.16 -16.97 3.04
C ALA A 77 -13.47 -16.79 4.53
N GLU A 78 -12.53 -16.29 5.32
CA GLU A 78 -12.76 -16.00 6.74
C GLU A 78 -13.73 -14.83 6.93
N TYR A 79 -13.67 -13.80 6.07
CA TYR A 79 -14.64 -12.70 6.08
C TYR A 79 -16.07 -13.19 5.88
N ARG A 80 -16.32 -14.09 4.92
CA ARG A 80 -17.65 -14.67 4.67
C ARG A 80 -18.17 -15.51 5.84
N LYS A 81 -17.27 -16.07 6.67
CA LYS A 81 -17.62 -16.79 7.89
C LYS A 81 -17.92 -15.85 9.09
N GLY A 82 -17.84 -14.54 8.91
CA GLY A 82 -17.97 -13.56 9.99
C GLY A 82 -16.73 -13.45 10.88
N LYS A 83 -15.63 -14.12 10.54
CA LYS A 83 -14.37 -14.08 11.30
C LYS A 83 -13.48 -12.93 10.82
N TYR A 84 -13.92 -11.70 11.09
CA TYR A 84 -13.26 -10.49 10.56
C TYR A 84 -11.84 -10.30 11.08
N ALA A 85 -11.56 -10.62 12.35
CA ALA A 85 -10.22 -10.52 12.93
C ALA A 85 -9.22 -11.46 12.25
N ASP A 86 -9.64 -12.68 11.89
CA ASP A 86 -8.79 -13.63 11.16
C ASP A 86 -8.61 -13.22 9.70
N ALA A 87 -9.66 -12.67 9.07
CA ALA A 87 -9.56 -12.10 7.74
C ALA A 87 -8.51 -10.97 7.67
N ILE A 88 -8.47 -10.08 8.67
CA ILE A 88 -7.47 -9.00 8.78
C ILE A 88 -6.04 -9.56 8.82
N LYS A 89 -5.80 -10.66 9.53
CA LYS A 89 -4.48 -11.32 9.57
C LYS A 89 -4.08 -11.79 8.18
N PHE A 90 -4.96 -12.47 7.45
CA PHE A 90 -4.68 -12.95 6.09
C PHE A 90 -4.42 -11.79 5.11
N TYR A 91 -5.21 -10.72 5.15
CA TYR A 91 -4.96 -9.55 4.32
C TYR A 91 -3.64 -8.87 4.65
N THR A 92 -3.28 -8.80 5.94
CA THR A 92 -2.00 -8.22 6.39
C THR A 92 -0.81 -9.04 5.89
N LEU A 93 -0.87 -10.37 5.97
CA LEU A 93 0.15 -11.25 5.39
C LEU A 93 0.25 -11.07 3.87
N GLY A 94 -0.89 -10.92 3.18
CA GLY A 94 -0.93 -10.62 1.75
C GLY A 94 -0.22 -9.31 1.41
N LEU A 95 -0.47 -8.25 2.21
CA LEU A 95 0.16 -6.94 2.04
C LEU A 95 1.67 -6.99 2.27
N GLN A 96 2.12 -7.65 3.33
CA GLN A 96 3.55 -7.84 3.60
C GLN A 96 4.25 -8.55 2.44
N MET A 97 3.61 -9.56 1.84
CA MET A 97 4.19 -10.27 0.71
C MET A 97 4.16 -9.48 -0.60
N ALA A 98 3.13 -8.65 -0.82
CA ALA A 98 3.06 -7.75 -1.97
C ALA A 98 4.08 -6.59 -1.87
N MET A 99 4.29 -6.03 -0.68
CA MET A 99 5.24 -4.92 -0.46
C MET A 99 6.71 -5.35 -0.46
N THR A 100 6.99 -6.63 -0.23
CA THR A 100 8.36 -7.20 -0.31
C THR A 100 8.70 -7.71 -1.71
N ARG A 101 7.95 -7.30 -2.73
CA ARG A 101 8.26 -7.60 -4.12
C ARG A 101 9.59 -6.95 -4.51
N PRO A 102 10.41 -7.62 -5.33
CA PRO A 102 11.65 -7.01 -5.77
C PRO A 102 11.42 -5.71 -6.54
N MET A 103 12.27 -4.72 -6.29
CA MET A 103 12.12 -3.35 -6.80
C MET A 103 12.24 -3.22 -8.33
N TRP A 104 12.77 -4.22 -9.02
CA TRP A 104 12.85 -4.28 -10.48
C TRP A 104 11.57 -4.86 -11.12
N GLU A 105 10.61 -5.34 -10.34
CA GLU A 105 9.31 -5.76 -10.87
C GLU A 105 8.39 -4.55 -11.14
N PRO A 106 7.38 -4.68 -12.02
CA PRO A 106 6.50 -3.58 -12.37
C PRO A 106 5.75 -3.01 -11.16
N ALA A 107 5.98 -1.74 -10.85
CA ALA A 107 5.32 -1.06 -9.73
C ALA A 107 3.79 -1.04 -9.86
N ALA A 108 3.26 -1.03 -11.09
CA ALA A 108 1.82 -1.08 -11.34
C ALA A 108 1.18 -2.37 -10.80
N LEU A 109 1.84 -3.52 -10.98
CA LEU A 109 1.38 -4.81 -10.45
C LEU A 109 1.30 -4.77 -8.92
N VAL A 110 2.34 -4.24 -8.27
CA VAL A 110 2.39 -4.11 -6.81
C VAL A 110 1.25 -3.22 -6.31
N ARG A 111 1.03 -2.08 -6.97
CA ARG A 111 -0.04 -1.13 -6.64
C ARG A 111 -1.43 -1.75 -6.75
N GLU A 112 -1.68 -2.54 -7.79
CA GLU A 112 -2.97 -3.24 -7.95
C GLU A 112 -3.22 -4.28 -6.85
N GLU A 113 -2.21 -5.11 -6.55
CA GLU A 113 -2.28 -6.12 -5.48
C GLU A 113 -2.53 -5.46 -4.11
N VAL A 114 -1.74 -4.42 -3.80
CA VAL A 114 -1.84 -3.66 -2.55
C VAL A 114 -3.19 -2.95 -2.44
N SER A 115 -3.65 -2.29 -3.50
CA SER A 115 -4.94 -1.59 -3.51
C SER A 115 -6.09 -2.54 -3.17
N SER A 116 -6.14 -3.71 -3.82
CA SER A 116 -7.19 -4.71 -3.56
C SER A 116 -7.18 -5.23 -2.13
N LEU A 117 -6.00 -5.54 -1.58
CA LEU A 117 -5.86 -6.06 -0.22
C LEU A 117 -6.21 -5.02 0.84
N LEU A 118 -5.77 -3.78 0.68
CA LEU A 118 -6.12 -2.68 1.57
C LEU A 118 -7.63 -2.42 1.58
N ALA A 119 -8.26 -2.45 0.40
CA ALA A 119 -9.71 -2.25 0.29
C ALA A 119 -10.50 -3.34 1.04
N ASN A 120 -10.04 -4.59 0.97
CA ASN A 120 -10.67 -5.71 1.69
C ASN A 120 -10.39 -5.68 3.20
N ARG A 121 -9.18 -5.27 3.61
CA ARG A 121 -8.84 -5.11 5.02
C ARG A 121 -9.61 -3.95 5.65
N ALA A 122 -9.79 -2.84 4.94
CA ALA A 122 -10.66 -1.74 5.34
C ALA A 122 -12.09 -2.22 5.60
N GLN A 123 -12.64 -3.05 4.71
CA GLN A 123 -13.99 -3.62 4.90
C GLN A 123 -14.07 -4.51 6.15
N ALA A 124 -13.04 -5.31 6.42
CA ALA A 124 -12.99 -6.12 7.64
C ALA A 124 -12.87 -5.27 8.91
N HIS A 125 -12.13 -4.16 8.87
CA HIS A 125 -12.09 -3.17 9.96
C HIS A 125 -13.46 -2.51 10.19
N MET A 126 -14.14 -2.11 9.12
CA MET A 126 -15.51 -1.56 9.19
C MET A 126 -16.50 -2.54 9.82
N ALA A 127 -16.39 -3.84 9.50
CA ALA A 127 -17.24 -4.87 10.09
C ALA A 127 -17.02 -5.06 11.60
N LEU A 128 -15.84 -4.68 12.11
CA LEU A 128 -15.52 -4.62 13.54
C LEU A 128 -15.76 -3.24 14.16
N GLN A 129 -16.27 -2.27 13.39
CA GLN A 129 -16.43 -0.86 13.79
C GLN A 129 -15.10 -0.17 14.15
N ASN A 130 -13.97 -0.69 13.65
CA ASN A 130 -12.65 -0.06 13.75
C ASN A 130 -12.52 1.02 12.66
N TRP A 131 -13.26 2.11 12.82
CA TRP A 131 -13.45 3.12 11.76
C TRP A 131 -12.16 3.87 11.41
N ALA A 132 -11.28 4.10 12.38
CA ALA A 132 -10.03 4.83 12.15
C ALA A 132 -9.08 4.01 11.26
N GLU A 133 -8.86 2.74 11.58
CA GLU A 133 -8.05 1.81 10.80
C GLU A 133 -8.67 1.57 9.42
N GLY A 134 -10.00 1.41 9.36
CA GLY A 134 -10.73 1.28 8.10
C GLY A 134 -10.55 2.48 7.18
N ALA A 135 -10.60 3.70 7.72
CA ALA A 135 -10.39 4.93 6.96
C ALA A 135 -8.97 5.08 6.44
N VAL A 136 -7.96 4.68 7.23
CA VAL A 136 -6.55 4.70 6.83
C VAL A 136 -6.29 3.69 5.71
N ASP A 137 -6.78 2.46 5.85
CA ASP A 137 -6.62 1.43 4.82
C ASP A 137 -7.34 1.81 3.51
N ALA A 138 -8.57 2.32 3.60
CA ALA A 138 -9.32 2.75 2.42
C ALA A 138 -8.65 3.92 1.70
N HIS A 139 -8.05 4.87 2.43
CA HIS A 139 -7.24 5.93 1.84
C HIS A 139 -6.02 5.40 1.10
N ALA A 140 -5.26 4.53 1.76
CA ALA A 140 -4.07 3.93 1.17
C ALA A 140 -4.43 3.08 -0.07
N SER A 141 -5.62 2.47 -0.09
CA SER A 141 -6.14 1.76 -1.27
C SER A 141 -6.40 2.69 -2.46
N VAL A 142 -6.98 3.88 -2.21
CA VAL A 142 -7.20 4.92 -3.23
C VAL A 142 -5.88 5.51 -3.72
N GLU A 143 -4.93 5.77 -2.83
CA GLU A 143 -3.58 6.22 -3.21
C GLU A 143 -2.84 5.18 -4.08
N ALA A 144 -3.02 3.89 -3.77
CA ALA A 144 -2.44 2.82 -4.58
C ALA A 144 -3.11 2.70 -5.96
N ARG A 145 -4.43 2.92 -6.04
CA ARG A 145 -5.19 2.90 -7.30
C ARG A 145 -6.28 3.97 -7.28
N TRP A 146 -5.98 5.06 -7.99
CA TRP A 146 -6.81 6.27 -8.02
C TRP A 146 -8.15 6.08 -8.76
N VAL A 147 -8.12 5.39 -9.92
CA VAL A 147 -9.27 5.21 -10.83
C VAL A 147 -9.73 3.75 -10.87
N GLY A 148 -11.04 3.54 -10.98
CA GLY A 148 -11.68 2.23 -11.00
C GLY A 148 -11.66 1.57 -9.62
N ASN A 149 -11.75 2.37 -8.56
CA ASN A 149 -11.70 1.97 -7.16
C ASN A 149 -12.81 2.63 -6.30
N ALA A 150 -14.00 2.83 -6.88
CA ALA A 150 -15.17 3.40 -6.21
C ALA A 150 -15.48 2.80 -4.82
N LYS A 151 -15.23 1.50 -4.63
CA LYS A 151 -15.43 0.82 -3.33
C LYS A 151 -14.51 1.36 -2.24
N ALA A 152 -13.25 1.68 -2.54
CA ALA A 152 -12.34 2.25 -1.54
C ALA A 152 -12.73 3.70 -1.19
N TRP A 153 -13.12 4.48 -2.20
CA TRP A 153 -13.71 5.81 -2.00
C TRP A 153 -14.90 5.75 -1.04
N TRP A 154 -15.83 4.83 -1.30
CA TRP A 154 -17.03 4.65 -0.48
C TRP A 154 -16.70 4.22 0.95
N ARG A 155 -15.79 3.25 1.12
CA ARG A 155 -15.40 2.74 2.45
C ARG A 155 -14.80 3.85 3.32
N ARG A 156 -13.90 4.68 2.80
CA ARG A 156 -13.36 5.81 3.57
C ARG A 156 -14.42 6.84 3.89
N GLY A 157 -15.27 7.22 2.92
CA GLY A 157 -16.38 8.15 3.15
C GLY A 157 -17.31 7.65 4.26
N ARG A 158 -17.64 6.35 4.25
CA ARG A 158 -18.45 5.74 5.30
C ARG A 158 -17.76 5.78 6.66
N CYS A 159 -16.48 5.40 6.74
CA CYS A 159 -15.73 5.47 7.99
C CYS A 159 -15.67 6.89 8.56
N LEU A 160 -15.42 7.90 7.72
CA LEU A 160 -15.41 9.30 8.14
C LEU A 160 -16.79 9.73 8.67
N SER A 161 -17.87 9.34 7.99
CA SER A 161 -19.23 9.63 8.44
C SER A 161 -19.57 8.98 9.79
N GLU A 162 -19.14 7.74 10.03
CA GLU A 162 -19.34 7.03 11.30
C GLU A 162 -18.50 7.60 12.45
N MET A 163 -17.35 8.21 12.14
CA MET A 163 -16.53 8.94 13.12
C MET A 163 -17.03 10.37 13.40
N GLY A 164 -18.14 10.81 12.78
CA GLY A 164 -18.66 12.17 12.91
C GLY A 164 -17.87 13.23 12.15
N ARG A 165 -16.87 12.85 11.33
CA ARG A 165 -16.09 13.77 10.49
C ARG A 165 -16.85 14.07 9.19
N LEU A 166 -18.05 14.64 9.32
CA LEU A 166 -19.01 14.75 8.22
C LEU A 166 -18.54 15.65 7.07
N GLU A 167 -17.96 16.82 7.38
CA GLU A 167 -17.43 17.74 6.38
C GLU A 167 -16.33 17.08 5.52
N GLU A 168 -15.40 16.38 6.16
CA GLU A 168 -14.36 15.64 5.45
C GLU A 168 -14.93 14.45 4.66
N ALA A 169 -15.95 13.77 5.19
CA ALA A 169 -16.64 12.71 4.46
C ALA A 169 -17.29 13.26 3.17
N ARG A 170 -17.95 14.41 3.25
CA ARG A 170 -18.57 15.08 2.10
C ARG A 170 -17.54 15.41 1.03
N ASP A 171 -16.46 16.10 1.42
CA ASP A 171 -15.43 16.54 0.48
C ASP A 171 -14.69 15.34 -0.14
N TRP A 172 -14.45 14.29 0.65
CA TRP A 172 -13.88 13.03 0.18
C TRP A 172 -14.77 12.33 -0.87
N VAL A 173 -16.08 12.19 -0.59
CA VAL A 173 -17.02 11.51 -1.49
C VAL A 173 -17.24 12.31 -2.76
N LYS A 174 -17.31 13.66 -2.69
CA LYS A 174 -17.37 14.54 -3.87
C LYS A 174 -16.16 14.31 -4.79
N ARG A 175 -14.96 14.26 -4.22
CA ARG A 175 -13.74 13.95 -4.98
C ARG A 175 -13.78 12.55 -5.59
N GLY A 176 -14.34 11.56 -4.89
CA GLY A 176 -14.54 10.22 -5.44
C GLY A 176 -15.47 10.20 -6.65
N LEU A 177 -16.56 10.97 -6.62
CA LEU A 177 -17.50 11.11 -7.75
C LEU A 177 -16.89 11.83 -8.96
N GLU A 178 -16.01 12.81 -8.74
CA GLU A 178 -15.27 13.46 -9.82
C GLU A 178 -14.33 12.49 -10.56
N VAL A 179 -13.81 11.47 -9.86
CA VAL A 179 -12.82 10.52 -10.39
C VAL A 179 -13.48 9.28 -11.00
N GLU A 180 -14.46 8.70 -10.32
CA GLU A 180 -15.11 7.43 -10.71
C GLU A 180 -16.38 7.65 -11.56
N GLY A 181 -16.93 8.86 -11.57
CA GLY A 181 -18.22 9.18 -12.19
C GLY A 181 -19.41 8.96 -11.24
N GLU A 182 -20.62 8.93 -11.80
CA GLU A 182 -21.89 8.77 -11.06
C GLU A 182 -22.11 7.33 -10.56
N GLU A 183 -21.24 6.88 -9.67
CA GLU A 183 -21.37 5.61 -8.98
C GLU A 183 -22.49 5.69 -7.93
N ALA A 184 -23.53 4.88 -8.09
CA ALA A 184 -24.76 4.97 -7.31
C ALA A 184 -24.54 4.89 -5.78
N GLU A 185 -23.60 4.05 -5.33
CA GLU A 185 -23.27 3.92 -3.90
C GLU A 185 -22.61 5.19 -3.34
N LEU A 186 -21.78 5.87 -4.13
CA LEU A 186 -21.13 7.13 -3.73
C LEU A 186 -22.13 8.28 -3.73
N VAL A 187 -23.02 8.35 -4.72
CA VAL A 187 -24.09 9.36 -4.77
C VAL A 187 -25.02 9.22 -3.57
N GLN A 188 -25.43 8.00 -3.23
CA GLN A 188 -26.25 7.75 -2.05
C GLN A 188 -25.52 8.13 -0.76
N LEU A 189 -24.24 7.76 -0.63
CA LEU A 189 -23.44 8.12 0.54
C LEU A 189 -23.29 9.64 0.70
N LEU A 190 -23.10 10.37 -0.41
CA LEU A 190 -23.01 11.83 -0.37
C LEU A 190 -24.31 12.45 0.17
N LYS A 191 -25.46 12.00 -0.34
CA LYS A 191 -26.78 12.45 0.12
C LYS A 191 -27.00 12.17 1.60
N ASP A 192 -26.60 10.98 2.06
CA ASP A 192 -26.70 10.61 3.49
C ASP A 192 -25.83 11.51 4.37
N VAL A 193 -24.61 11.85 3.92
CA VAL A 193 -23.69 12.73 4.65
C VAL A 193 -24.22 14.16 4.68
N GLU A 194 -24.65 14.72 3.55
CA GLU A 194 -25.22 16.08 3.49
C GLU A 194 -26.47 16.20 4.36
N GLY A 195 -27.36 15.21 4.34
CA GLY A 195 -28.52 15.19 5.22
C GLY A 195 -28.19 15.04 6.72
N LYS A 196 -27.03 14.49 7.08
CA LYS A 196 -26.55 14.50 8.48
C LYS A 196 -26.00 15.88 8.86
N ILE A 197 -25.26 16.54 7.97
CA ILE A 197 -24.72 17.89 8.20
C ILE A 197 -25.85 18.89 8.43
N GLU A 198 -26.89 18.86 7.59
CA GLU A 198 -28.06 19.74 7.75
C GLU A 198 -28.75 19.57 9.10
N LYS A 199 -28.82 18.33 9.62
CA LYS A 199 -29.41 18.04 10.94
C LYS A 199 -28.54 18.49 12.11
N GLU A 200 -27.22 18.53 11.96
CA GLU A 200 -26.33 19.07 13.00
C GLU A 200 -26.34 20.59 13.05
N GLN A 201 -26.72 21.25 11.95
CA GLN A 201 -26.78 22.70 11.83
C GLN A 201 -28.15 23.30 12.20
N ALA A 202 -29.20 22.47 12.28
CA ALA A 202 -30.57 22.85 12.64
C ALA A 202 -30.79 22.79 14.16
#